data_AF-A0A7Y2ULE3-F1
#
_entry.id   AF-A0A7Y2ULE3-F1
#
_cell.length_a   1.000
_cell.length_b   1.000
_cell.length_c   1.000
_cell.angle_alpha   90.00
_cell.angle_beta   90.00
_cell.angle_gamma   90.00
#
_symmetry.space_group_name_H-M   'P 1'
#
loop_
_entity.id
_entity.type
_entity.pdbx_description
1 polymer ?
#
loop_
_entity_poly.entity_id
_entity_poly.type
_entity_poly.pdbx_seq_one_letter_code
_entity_poly.pdbx_strand_id
1 'polypeptide(L)' 'MICVAAALIIANSPILPIYDSILHTCFTIGTDNYYISKSIQNWINDGLMALIFFVIGLEVKEKY' A
#
# COMPACT_ATOMS: atom_id res chain seq x y z
N MET A 1 -9.47 1.04 14.23
CA MET A 1 -10.24 2.31 14.37
C MET A 1 -9.34 3.54 14.38
N ILE A 2 -8.22 3.57 15.12
CA ILE A 2 -7.32 4.74 15.20
C ILE A 2 -6.76 5.14 13.81
N CYS A 3 -6.30 4.19 12.99
CA CYS A 3 -5.80 4.50 11.64
C CYS A 3 -6.87 5.10 10.72
N VAL A 4 -8.11 4.64 10.86
CA VAL A 4 -9.26 5.15 10.09
C VAL A 4 -9.57 6.58 10.52
N ALA A 5 -9.59 6.86 11.83
CA ALA A 5 -9.77 8.20 12.35
C ALA A 5 -8.64 9.14 11.89
N ALA A 6 -7.38 8.69 11.92
CA ALA A 6 -6.25 9.45 11.42
C ALA A 6 -6.37 9.75 9.92
N ALA A 7 -6.77 8.77 9.10
CA ALA A 7 -7.01 8.97 7.67
C ALA A 7 -8.11 10.01 7.40
N LEU A 8 -9.21 9.98 8.16
CA LEU A 8 -10.28 10.97 8.09
C LEU A 8 -9.80 12.39 8.45
N ILE A 9 -8.95 12.52 9.47
CA ILE A 9 -8.38 13.82 9.86
C ILE A 9 -7.46 14.36 8.75
N ILE A 10 -6.61 13.51 8.18
CA ILE A 10 -5.70 13.90 7.08
C ILE A 10 -6.51 14.31 5.84
N ALA A 11 -7.58 13.58 5.51
CA ALA A 11 -8.42 13.86 4.35
C ALA A 11 -9.17 15.21 4.43
N ASN A 12 -9.46 15.70 5.64
CA ASN A 12 -10.12 16.99 5.85
C ASN A 12 -9.14 18.12 6.19
N SER A 13 -7.83 17.85 6.10
CA SER A 13 -6.77 18.79 6.48
C SER A 13 -6.07 19.37 5.24
N PRO A 14 -5.52 20.60 5.31
CA PRO A 14 -4.67 21.18 4.26
C PRO A 14 -3.40 20.38 3.96
N ILE A 15 -3.10 19.33 4.73
CA ILE A 15 -1.99 18.38 4.48
C ILE A 15 -2.33 17.35 3.39
N LEU A 16 -3.61 17.18 3.04
CA LEU A 16 -4.06 16.28 1.97
C LEU A 16 -3.24 16.36 0.67
N PRO A 17 -3.00 17.54 0.05
CA PRO A 17 -2.24 17.62 -1.20
C PRO A 17 -0.81 17.09 -1.08
N ILE A 18 -0.18 17.25 0.10
CA ILE A 18 1.17 16.72 0.37
C ILE A 18 1.09 15.19 0.52
N TYR A 19 0.08 14.70 1.24
CA TYR A 19 -0.16 13.27 1.43
C TYR A 19 -0.46 12.56 0.10
N ASP A 20 -1.34 13.13 -0.73
CA ASP A 20 -1.66 12.64 -2.06
C ASP A 20 -0.44 12.68 -2.98
N SER A 21 0.36 13.74 -2.96
CA SER A 21 1.59 13.81 -3.77
C SER A 21 2.57 12.69 -3.42
N ILE A 22 2.71 12.37 -2.13
CA ILE A 22 3.55 11.25 -1.67
C ILE A 22 2.97 9.91 -2.14
N LEU A 23 1.67 9.69 -1.97
CA LEU A 23 1.01 8.45 -2.38
C LEU A 23 1.00 8.23 -3.90
N HIS A 24 0.84 9.31 -4.67
CA HIS A 24 0.85 9.30 -6.13
C HIS A 24 2.26 9.35 -6.73
N THR A 25 3.31 9.55 -5.92
CA THR A 25 4.68 9.50 -6.43
C THR A 25 4.95 8.12 -7.03
N CYS A 26 5.32 8.13 -8.32
CA CYS A 26 5.62 6.92 -9.06
C CYS A 26 6.98 6.36 -8.61
N PHE A 27 6.94 5.18 -8.00
CA PHE A 27 8.14 4.45 -7.62
C PHE A 27 8.40 3.38 -8.67
N THR A 28 9.47 3.58 -9.43
CA THR A 28 9.93 2.65 -10.46
C THR A 28 11.09 1.85 -9.92
N ILE A 29 10.94 0.53 -9.87
CA ILE A 29 12.02 -0.39 -9.56
C ILE A 29 12.22 -1.29 -10.78
N GLY A 30 13.45 -1.38 -11.26
CA GLY A 30 13.76 -2.18 -12.43
C GLY A 30 15.19 -2.00 -12.94
N THR A 31 15.55 -2.86 -13.88
CA THR A 31 16.75 -2.72 -14.72
C THR A 31 16.30 -2.42 -16.16
N ASP A 32 17.24 -2.06 -17.04
CA ASP A 32 16.97 -1.49 -18.38
C ASP A 32 15.90 -2.22 -19.23
N ASN A 33 15.74 -3.55 -19.07
CA ASN A 33 14.75 -4.34 -19.82
C ASN A 33 13.48 -4.71 -19.04
N TYR A 34 13.46 -4.55 -17.72
CA TYR A 34 12.32 -4.89 -16.87
C TYR A 34 12.17 -3.85 -15.77
N TYR A 35 11.22 -2.94 -15.95
CA TYR A 35 10.86 -1.95 -14.95
C TYR A 35 9.39 -2.04 -14.57
N ILE A 36 9.13 -1.96 -13.28
CA ILE A 36 7.80 -1.91 -12.70
C ILE A 36 7.64 -0.50 -12.15
N SER A 37 6.89 0.31 -12.87
CA SER A 37 6.49 1.66 -12.43
C SER A 37 5.10 1.59 -11.82
N LYS A 38 5.01 1.79 -10.50
CA LYS A 38 3.73 1.88 -9.78
C LYS A 38 3.78 3.03 -8.78
N SER A 39 2.64 3.63 -8.49
CA SER A 39 2.54 4.59 -7.39
C SER A 39 2.81 3.92 -6.04
N ILE A 40 3.29 4.69 -5.07
CA ILE A 40 3.49 4.22 -3.70
C ILE A 40 2.21 3.65 -3.10
N GLN A 41 1.06 4.26 -3.38
CA GLN A 41 -0.25 3.72 -2.97
C GLN A 41 -0.48 2.29 -3.48
N ASN A 42 -0.18 2.03 -4.76
CA ASN A 42 -0.35 0.70 -5.34
C ASN A 42 0.66 -0.30 -4.76
N TRP A 43 1.90 0.11 -4.50
CA TRP A 43 2.89 -0.72 -3.81
C TRP A 43 2.44 -1.13 -2.41
N ILE A 44 1.89 -0.19 -1.63
CA ILE A 44 1.37 -0.45 -0.28
C ILE A 44 0.21 -1.44 -0.35
N ASN A 45 -0.72 -1.24 -1.30
CA ASN A 45 -1.88 -2.12 -1.45
C ASN A 45 -1.47 -3.55 -1.82
N ASP A 46 -0.58 -3.70 -2.80
CA ASP A 46 -0.09 -5.01 -3.24
C ASP A 46 0.69 -5.72 -2.10
N GLY A 47 1.52 -4.98 -1.37
CA GLY A 47 2.28 -5.51 -0.23
C GLY A 47 1.40 -5.96 0.93
N LEU A 48 0.34 -5.18 1.24
CA LEU A 48 -0.61 -5.54 2.28
C LEU A 48 -1.40 -6.81 1.90
N MET A 49 -1.85 -6.91 0.65
CA MET A 49 -2.53 -8.10 0.15
C MET A 49 -1.63 -9.33 0.19
N ALA A 50 -0.36 -9.19 -0.18
CA ALA A 50 0.61 -10.28 -0.08
C ALA A 50 0.75 -10.79 1.37
N LEU A 51 0.80 -9.90 2.36
CA LEU A 51 0.88 -10.28 3.78
C LEU A 51 -0.42 -10.96 4.25
N ILE A 52 -1.58 -10.41 3.91
CA ILE A 52 -2.88 -11.00 4.27
C ILE A 52 -3.00 -12.41 3.68
N PHE A 53 -2.73 -12.58 2.38
CA PHE A 53 -2.78 -13.88 1.74
C PHE A 53 -1.74 -14.85 2.30
N PHE A 54 -0.57 -14.36 2.69
CA PHE A 54 0.43 -15.18 3.35
C PHE A 54 -0.11 -15.74 4.68
N VAL A 55 -0.68 -14.90 5.54
CA VAL A 55 -1.27 -15.33 6.81
C VAL A 55 -2.44 -16.28 6.59
N ILE A 56 -3.36 -15.95 5.68
CA ILE A 56 -4.49 -16.82 5.31
C ILE A 56 -3.98 -18.17 4.79
N GLY A 57 -2.96 -18.17 3.94
CA GLY A 57 -2.34 -19.38 3.41
C GLY A 57 -1.74 -20.27 4.50
N LEU A 58 -1.13 -19.67 5.52
CA LEU A 58 -0.63 -20.40 6.69
C LEU A 58 -1.77 -20.98 7.53
N GLU A 59 -2.83 -20.23 7.81
CA GLU A 59 -4.00 -20.72 8.54
C GLU A 59 -4.71 -21.87 7.83
N VAL A 60 -4.77 -21.83 6.49
CA VAL A 60 -5.36 -22.91 5.68
C VAL A 60 -4.52 -24.18 5.78
N LYS A 61 -3.19 -24.07 5.80
CA LYS A 61 -2.29 -25.22 5.95
C LYS A 61 -2.36 -25.84 7.36
N GLU A 62 -2.66 -25.06 8.39
CA GLU A 62 -2.79 -25.58 9.77
C GLU A 62 -4.07 -26.42 9.95
N LYS A 63 -5.13 -26.12 9.19
CA LYS A 63 -6.45 -26.78 9.28
C LYS A 63 -6.58 -28.06 8.43
N TYR A 64 -5.50 -28.54 7.80
CA TYR A 64 -5.44 -29.72 6.94
C TYR A 64 -4.32 -30.68 7.40
#